data_AF-A0A0F9EEF6-F1
#
_entry.id   AF-A0A0F9EEF6-F1
#
_cell.length_a   1.000
_cell.length_b   1.000
_cell.length_c   1.000
_cell.angle_alpha   90.00
_cell.angle_beta   90.00
_cell.angle_gamma   90.00
#
_symmetry.space_group_name_H-M   'P 1'
#
loop_
_entity.id
_entity.type
_entity.pdbx_description
1 polymer ?
#
loop_
_entity_poly.entity_id
_entity_poly.type
_entity_poly.pdbx_seq_one_letter_code
_entity_poly.pdbx_strand_id
1 'polypeptide(L)'
;MTMASRSSETSRDCKVGAVRPSQLMFSYGVGAIVDLPYLSVLVMGLDDWQMNGEVSTLVSEDRLLRAVQYELGNQVARLVTPPAAADSVGYFDPFSPTNLVGVPVATFPRWMLCPRCQLLAPLDSTLFELDHKPVRPEQTRYVHKNCNKARRPTVVPARFLV
;
A
#
# COMPACT_ATOMS: atom_id res chain seq x y z
N MET A 1 -9.37 3.45 3.67
CA MET A 1 -8.71 2.18 3.34
C MET A 1 -7.24 2.29 3.62
N THR A 2 -6.70 1.32 4.34
CA THR A 2 -5.27 1.21 4.65
C THR A 2 -4.53 0.62 3.45
N MET A 3 -3.28 1.03 3.21
CA MET A 3 -2.38 0.38 2.26
C MET A 3 -1.30 -0.41 3.01
N ALA A 4 -1.11 -1.69 2.66
CA ALA A 4 -0.13 -2.59 3.27
C ALA A 4 0.88 -3.06 2.22
N SER A 5 2.19 -2.88 2.43
CA SER A 5 3.15 -3.23 1.37
C SER A 5 3.63 -4.68 1.42
N ARG A 6 3.66 -5.41 0.28
CA ARG A 6 4.28 -6.74 0.17
C ARG A 6 5.31 -6.77 -0.97
N SER A 7 6.53 -7.24 -0.69
CA SER A 7 7.58 -7.46 -1.69
C SER A 7 8.30 -8.79 -1.45
N SER A 8 8.54 -9.52 -2.54
CA SER A 8 9.28 -10.78 -2.56
C SER A 8 10.76 -10.50 -2.32
N GLU A 9 11.19 -10.56 -1.06
CA GLU A 9 12.40 -11.28 -0.59
C GLU A 9 12.75 -10.97 0.87
N THR A 10 12.21 -9.90 1.48
CA THR A 10 12.24 -9.68 2.95
C THR A 10 11.17 -8.64 3.35
N SER A 11 9.88 -9.00 3.37
CA SER A 11 8.80 -8.03 3.70
C SER A 11 8.44 -8.07 5.19
N ARG A 12 8.57 -6.92 5.85
CA ARG A 12 7.78 -6.61 7.03
C ARG A 12 6.48 -5.99 6.52
N ASP A 13 5.38 -6.74 6.58
CA ASP A 13 4.06 -6.18 6.31
C ASP A 13 3.85 -5.00 7.27
N CYS A 14 3.62 -3.82 6.71
CA CYS A 14 3.50 -2.59 7.49
C CYS A 14 2.54 -1.61 6.83
N LYS A 15 1.92 -0.78 7.68
CA LYS A 15 0.96 0.23 7.27
C LYS A 15 1.71 1.46 6.77
N VAL A 16 1.58 1.77 5.48
CA VAL A 16 2.33 2.89 4.87
C VAL A 16 1.48 4.13 4.64
N GLY A 17 0.16 4.02 4.75
CA GLY A 17 -0.74 5.15 4.58
C GLY A 17 -2.20 4.74 4.46
N ALA A 18 -3.04 5.71 4.08
CA ALA A 18 -4.45 5.50 3.85
C ALA A 18 -4.96 6.35 2.68
N VAL A 19 -5.93 5.81 1.94
CA VAL A 19 -6.69 6.49 0.89
C VAL A 19 -8.18 6.38 1.16
N ARG A 20 -8.97 7.32 0.60
CA ARG A 20 -10.43 7.23 0.71
C ARG A 20 -10.94 6.06 -0.15
N PRO A 21 -11.96 5.31 0.29
CA PRO A 21 -12.52 4.20 -0.49
C PRO A 21 -12.91 4.57 -1.92
N SER A 22 -13.53 5.73 -2.12
CA SER A 22 -13.88 6.23 -3.45
C SER A 22 -12.66 6.47 -4.34
N GLN A 23 -11.53 6.93 -3.78
CA GLN A 23 -10.31 7.11 -4.55
C GLN A 23 -9.74 5.77 -5.01
N LEU A 24 -9.81 4.73 -4.19
CA LEU A 24 -9.40 3.39 -4.60
C LEU A 24 -10.27 2.86 -5.75
N MET A 25 -11.59 3.05 -5.68
CA MET A 25 -12.50 2.53 -6.70
C MET A 25 -12.41 3.27 -8.04
N PHE A 26 -12.25 4.59 -8.03
CA PHE A 26 -12.36 5.41 -9.24
C PHE A 26 -11.03 5.91 -9.80
N SER A 27 -9.97 5.99 -8.99
CA SER A 27 -8.70 6.63 -9.39
C SER A 27 -7.48 5.72 -9.19
N TYR A 28 -7.46 4.96 -8.10
CA TYR A 28 -6.31 4.18 -7.65
C TYR A 28 -6.66 2.70 -7.54
N GLY A 29 -7.20 2.15 -8.62
CA GLY A 29 -7.47 0.71 -8.73
C GLY A 29 -6.19 -0.12 -8.82
N VAL A 30 -6.35 -1.40 -9.12
CA VAL A 30 -5.22 -2.34 -9.34
C VAL A 30 -4.27 -1.80 -10.41
N GLY A 31 -2.96 -1.86 -10.13
CA GLY A 31 -1.91 -1.36 -11.03
C GLY A 31 -1.73 0.16 -11.03
N ALA A 32 -2.58 0.92 -10.35
CA ALA A 32 -2.42 2.36 -10.23
C ALA A 32 -1.30 2.73 -9.25
N ILE A 33 -0.63 3.85 -9.52
CA ILE A 33 0.34 4.46 -8.61
C ILE A 33 -0.38 5.43 -7.69
N VAL A 34 -0.17 5.28 -6.38
CA VAL A 34 -0.65 6.18 -5.34
C VAL A 34 0.53 6.96 -4.80
N ASP A 35 0.40 8.28 -4.80
CA ASP A 35 1.39 9.16 -4.19
C ASP A 35 1.01 9.45 -2.73
N LEU A 36 1.80 8.91 -1.80
CA LEU A 36 1.73 9.21 -0.38
C LEU A 36 2.75 10.31 -0.06
N PRO A 37 2.64 11.03 1.08
CA PRO A 37 3.48 12.19 1.36
C PRO A 37 4.99 11.98 1.24
N TYR A 38 5.50 10.78 1.53
CA TYR A 38 6.92 10.44 1.46
C TYR A 38 7.23 9.13 0.72
N LEU A 39 6.22 8.53 0.11
CA LEU A 39 6.33 7.20 -0.49
C LEU A 39 5.42 7.15 -1.72
N SER A 40 5.88 6.51 -2.78
CA SER A 40 5.02 6.17 -3.90
C SER A 40 4.86 4.67 -3.95
N VAL A 41 3.62 4.23 -4.13
CA VAL A 41 3.27 2.82 -4.08
C VAL A 41 2.39 2.45 -5.26
N LEU A 42 2.50 1.22 -5.72
CA LEU A 42 1.68 0.63 -6.75
C LEU A 42 0.69 -0.32 -6.10
N VAL A 43 -0.59 -0.22 -6.45
CA VAL A 43 -1.63 -1.12 -5.94
C VAL A 43 -1.46 -2.51 -6.56
N MET A 44 -1.33 -3.54 -5.73
CA MET A 44 -1.09 -4.90 -6.18
C MET A 44 -2.35 -5.54 -6.81
N GLY A 45 -2.12 -6.65 -7.53
CA GLY A 45 -3.14 -7.43 -8.20
C GLY A 45 -4.19 -7.99 -7.24
N LEU A 46 -5.39 -8.32 -7.75
CA LEU A 46 -6.44 -8.93 -6.93
C LEU A 46 -6.03 -10.28 -6.32
N ASP A 47 -5.06 -10.98 -6.93
CA ASP A 47 -4.50 -12.23 -6.41
C ASP A 47 -3.81 -12.05 -5.05
N ASP A 48 -3.32 -10.85 -4.75
CA ASP A 48 -2.69 -10.51 -3.47
C ASP A 48 -3.71 -10.03 -2.42
N TRP A 49 -4.95 -9.73 -2.82
CA TRP A 49 -5.96 -9.16 -1.93
C TRP A 49 -6.55 -10.24 -1.03
N GLN A 50 -6.53 -10.00 0.28
CA GLN A 50 -7.20 -10.87 1.24
C GLN A 50 -8.71 -10.66 1.18
N MET A 51 -9.41 -11.53 0.46
CA MET A 51 -10.88 -11.46 0.30
C MET A 51 -11.64 -12.40 1.27
N ASN A 52 -11.20 -12.49 2.52
CA ASN A 52 -11.93 -13.17 3.58
C ASN A 52 -13.00 -12.26 4.19
N GLY A 53 -14.09 -12.84 4.70
CA GLY A 53 -15.24 -12.10 5.23
C GLY A 53 -14.95 -11.21 6.44
N GLU A 54 -13.79 -11.38 7.08
CA GLU A 54 -13.34 -10.56 8.21
C GLU A 54 -12.82 -9.18 7.78
N VAL A 55 -12.24 -9.07 6.58
CA VAL A 55 -11.60 -7.84 6.09
C VAL A 55 -12.29 -7.25 4.85
N SER A 56 -13.00 -8.10 4.11
CA SER A 56 -13.77 -7.73 2.92
C SER A 56 -15.24 -8.02 3.16
N THR A 57 -16.04 -6.98 3.37
CA THR A 57 -17.46 -7.12 3.68
C THR A 57 -18.26 -7.46 2.43
N LEU A 58 -19.26 -8.33 2.57
CA LEU A 58 -20.17 -8.68 1.48
C LEU A 58 -21.08 -7.48 1.14
N VAL A 59 -21.19 -7.15 -0.14
CA VAL A 59 -22.14 -6.17 -0.68
C VAL A 59 -23.44 -6.91 -0.99
N SER A 60 -24.43 -6.80 -0.10
CA SER A 60 -25.68 -7.56 -0.11
C SER A 60 -26.75 -6.92 -0.99
N GLU A 61 -26.45 -6.66 -2.26
CA GLU A 61 -27.34 -5.99 -3.21
C GLU A 61 -27.68 -6.88 -4.40
N ASP A 62 -28.74 -7.69 -4.27
CA ASP A 62 -29.14 -8.67 -5.31
C ASP A 62 -29.39 -8.05 -6.69
N ARG A 63 -29.92 -6.83 -6.73
CA ARG A 63 -30.16 -6.12 -8.00
C ARG A 63 -28.85 -5.75 -8.69
N LEU A 64 -27.85 -5.33 -7.91
CA LEU A 64 -26.53 -5.02 -8.42
C LEU A 64 -25.83 -6.29 -8.88
N LEU A 65 -25.88 -7.37 -8.09
CA LEU A 65 -25.30 -8.65 -8.47
C LEU A 65 -25.90 -9.19 -9.78
N ARG A 66 -27.23 -9.15 -9.92
CA ARG A 66 -27.90 -9.56 -11.18
C ARG A 66 -27.48 -8.69 -12.36
N ALA A 67 -27.36 -7.38 -12.19
CA ALA A 67 -26.88 -6.49 -13.25
C ALA A 67 -25.44 -6.80 -13.65
N VAL A 68 -24.55 -7.06 -12.69
CA VAL A 68 -23.16 -7.44 -12.95
C VAL A 68 -23.08 -8.81 -13.62
N GLN A 69 -23.87 -9.79 -13.19
CA GLN A 69 -23.94 -11.12 -13.81
C GLN A 69 -24.53 -11.08 -15.22
N TYR A 70 -25.43 -10.15 -15.51
CA TYR A 70 -25.93 -9.93 -16.85
C TYR A 70 -24.82 -9.46 -17.81
N GLU A 71 -23.97 -8.54 -17.35
CA GLU A 71 -22.86 -7.98 -18.15
C GLU A 71 -21.63 -8.90 -18.23
N LEU A 72 -21.22 -9.50 -17.11
CA LEU A 72 -19.96 -10.26 -16.98
C LEU A 72 -20.18 -11.78 -16.91
N GLY A 73 -21.42 -12.24 -16.83
CA GLY A 73 -21.76 -13.66 -16.70
C GLY A 73 -21.84 -14.17 -15.25
N ASN A 74 -22.38 -15.38 -15.11
CA ASN A 74 -22.65 -16.04 -13.83
C ASN A 74 -21.39 -16.46 -13.03
N GLN A 75 -20.20 -16.21 -13.58
CA GLN A 75 -18.92 -16.40 -12.89
C GLN A 75 -18.77 -15.49 -11.66
N VAL A 76 -19.46 -14.34 -11.64
CA VAL A 76 -19.47 -13.44 -10.50
C VAL A 76 -20.45 -13.97 -9.44
N ALA A 77 -19.92 -14.69 -8.45
CA ALA A 77 -20.73 -15.30 -7.39
C ALA A 77 -21.15 -14.31 -6.29
N ARG A 78 -20.30 -13.31 -6.00
CA ARG A 78 -20.53 -12.31 -4.95
C ARG A 78 -19.77 -11.02 -5.22
N LEU A 79 -20.24 -9.94 -4.63
CA LEU A 79 -19.56 -8.64 -4.62
C LEU A 79 -19.06 -8.36 -3.20
N VAL A 80 -17.81 -7.93 -3.07
CA VAL A 80 -17.20 -7.62 -1.77
C VAL A 80 -16.56 -6.23 -1.82
N THR A 81 -16.47 -5.59 -0.65
CA THR A 81 -15.73 -4.35 -0.51
C THR A 81 -14.22 -4.62 -0.54
N PRO A 82 -13.40 -3.62 -0.93
CA PRO A 82 -11.96 -3.73 -0.82
C PRO A 82 -11.51 -3.96 0.63
N PRO A 83 -10.41 -4.70 0.88
CA PRO A 83 -9.91 -5.00 2.21
C PRO A 83 -9.75 -3.74 3.07
N ALA A 84 -10.45 -3.70 4.20
CA ALA A 84 -10.37 -2.61 5.16
C ALA A 84 -10.32 -3.18 6.57
N ALA A 85 -9.48 -2.61 7.42
CA ALA A 85 -9.51 -2.90 8.84
C ALA A 85 -10.89 -2.52 9.39
N ALA A 86 -11.47 -3.40 10.21
CA ALA A 86 -12.67 -3.06 10.97
C ALA A 86 -12.38 -1.86 11.88
N ASP A 87 -13.37 -0.99 12.06
CA ASP A 87 -13.26 0.13 12.98
C ASP A 87 -12.98 -0.42 14.39
N SER A 88 -11.78 -0.16 14.91
CA SER A 88 -11.38 -0.63 16.23
C SER A 88 -12.15 0.15 17.30
N VAL A 89 -13.12 -0.51 17.93
CA VAL A 89 -13.86 0.03 19.08
C VAL A 89 -13.00 -0.18 20.34
N GLY A 90 -12.12 0.77 20.68
CA GLY A 90 -11.25 0.65 21.85
C GLY A 90 -9.97 1.48 21.80
N TYR A 91 -9.00 1.13 22.66
CA TYR A 91 -7.68 1.76 22.69
C TYR A 91 -6.92 1.51 21.38
N PHE A 92 -6.36 2.57 20.80
CA PHE A 92 -5.55 2.47 19.59
C PHE A 92 -4.21 1.78 19.92
N ASP A 93 -4.06 0.52 19.52
CA ASP A 93 -2.78 -0.18 19.53
C ASP A 93 -2.11 -0.09 18.14
N PRO A 94 -1.00 0.65 17.99
CA PRO A 94 -0.28 0.78 16.73
C PRO A 94 0.35 -0.54 16.23
N PHE A 95 0.54 -1.52 17.11
CA PHE A 95 1.20 -2.79 16.80
C PHE A 95 0.21 -3.95 16.62
N SER A 96 -1.10 -3.68 16.69
CA SER A 96 -2.13 -4.69 16.46
C SER A 96 -2.05 -5.28 15.04
N PRO A 97 -2.25 -6.60 14.87
CA PRO A 97 -2.34 -7.24 13.55
C PRO A 97 -3.41 -6.61 12.64
N THR A 98 -4.46 -6.01 13.22
CA THR A 98 -5.51 -5.33 12.46
C THR A 98 -5.00 -4.11 11.69
N ASN A 99 -3.86 -3.51 12.10
CA ASN A 99 -3.26 -2.41 11.35
C ASN A 99 -2.58 -2.85 10.05
N LEU A 100 -2.30 -4.15 9.90
CA LEU A 100 -1.77 -4.73 8.67
C LEU A 100 -2.87 -5.01 7.64
N VAL A 101 -4.14 -4.97 8.07
CA VAL A 101 -5.28 -5.17 7.18
C VAL A 101 -5.47 -3.94 6.30
N GLY A 102 -5.38 -4.17 5.00
CA GLY A 102 -5.54 -3.14 3.98
C GLY A 102 -5.35 -3.69 2.58
N VAL A 103 -5.45 -2.79 1.61
CA VAL A 103 -5.17 -3.10 0.21
C VAL A 103 -3.67 -3.31 0.04
N PRO A 104 -3.23 -4.42 -0.56
CA PRO A 104 -1.82 -4.69 -0.77
C PRO A 104 -1.24 -3.72 -1.79
N VAL A 105 -0.05 -3.19 -1.48
CA VAL A 105 0.70 -2.27 -2.33
C VAL A 105 2.16 -2.72 -2.44
N ALA A 106 2.88 -2.23 -3.43
CA ALA A 106 4.32 -2.43 -3.56
C ALA A 106 4.99 -1.08 -3.72
N THR A 107 6.20 -0.90 -3.19
CA THR A 107 6.93 0.36 -3.34
C THR A 107 7.39 0.52 -4.79
N PHE A 108 7.05 1.67 -5.39
CA PHE A 108 7.33 1.95 -6.78
C PHE A 108 7.61 3.44 -6.98
N PRO A 109 8.59 3.85 -7.78
CA PRO A 109 9.64 3.05 -8.43
C PRO A 109 10.59 2.31 -7.47
N ARG A 110 11.28 1.28 -7.98
CA ARG A 110 12.27 0.51 -7.20
C ARG A 110 13.69 1.08 -7.23
N TRP A 111 13.88 2.28 -7.74
CA TRP A 111 15.15 3.01 -7.72
C TRP A 111 14.98 4.26 -6.88
N MET A 112 15.96 4.52 -6.01
CA MET A 112 15.93 5.64 -5.06
C MET A 112 17.18 6.51 -5.22
N LEU A 113 16.97 7.82 -5.16
CA LEU A 113 18.01 8.83 -5.17
C LEU A 113 18.15 9.48 -3.79
N CYS A 114 19.37 9.55 -3.26
CA CYS A 114 19.67 10.37 -2.09
C CYS A 114 19.96 11.82 -2.53
N PRO A 115 19.14 12.82 -2.15
CA PRO A 115 19.35 14.21 -2.57
C PRO A 115 20.64 14.84 -2.03
N ARG A 116 21.23 14.25 -0.98
CA ARG A 116 22.39 14.82 -0.27
C ARG A 116 23.73 14.39 -0.87
N CYS A 117 23.87 13.11 -1.21
CA CYS A 117 25.10 12.58 -1.79
C CYS A 117 24.96 12.16 -3.26
N GLN A 118 23.77 12.34 -3.85
CA GLN A 118 23.44 11.98 -5.24
C GLN A 118 23.63 10.47 -5.55
N LEU A 119 23.66 9.63 -4.51
CA LEU A 119 23.66 8.18 -4.67
C LEU A 119 22.32 7.75 -5.28
N LEU A 120 22.38 7.11 -6.43
CA LEU A 120 21.27 6.41 -7.09
C LEU A 120 21.52 4.90 -6.97
N ALA A 121 20.58 4.18 -6.36
CA ALA A 121 20.68 2.74 -6.22
C ALA A 121 19.30 2.07 -6.23
N PRO A 122 19.22 0.77 -6.55
CA PRO A 122 17.99 0.01 -6.42
C PRO A 122 17.58 -0.14 -4.95
N LEU A 123 16.28 -0.31 -4.72
CA LEU A 123 15.69 -0.46 -3.39
C LEU A 123 16.15 -1.71 -2.66
N ASP A 124 16.48 -2.76 -3.42
CA ASP A 124 17.00 -4.03 -2.89
C ASP A 124 18.44 -3.93 -2.38
N SER A 125 19.09 -2.79 -2.61
CA SER A 125 20.39 -2.54 -2.00
C SER A 125 20.27 -2.36 -0.48
N THR A 126 21.31 -2.72 0.25
CA THR A 126 21.38 -2.51 1.71
C THR A 126 21.59 -1.05 2.12
N LEU A 127 21.61 -0.12 1.15
CA LEU A 127 21.89 1.31 1.33
C LEU A 127 20.66 2.06 1.87
N PHE A 128 19.46 1.59 1.53
CA PHE A 128 18.20 2.24 1.91
C PHE A 128 17.46 1.44 2.98
N GLU A 129 16.74 2.16 3.84
CA GLU A 129 15.96 1.60 4.93
C GLU A 129 14.55 2.17 4.92
N LEU A 130 13.55 1.32 5.10
CA LEU A 130 12.20 1.79 5.41
C LEU A 130 12.13 2.21 6.88
N ASP A 131 12.04 3.52 7.13
CA ASP A 131 11.76 4.08 8.46
C ASP A 131 10.24 4.06 8.69
N HIS A 132 9.71 2.89 9.08
CA HIS A 132 8.29 2.68 9.34
C HIS A 132 7.84 3.40 10.63
N LYS A 133 6.71 4.11 10.55
CA LYS A 133 6.10 4.84 11.67
C LYS A 133 4.71 4.28 12.00
N PRO A 134 4.57 3.35 12.97
CA PRO A 134 3.29 2.70 13.28
C PRO A 134 2.18 3.68 13.69
N VAL A 135 2.52 4.71 14.47
CA VAL A 135 1.57 5.71 14.99
C VAL A 135 1.14 6.71 13.91
N ARG A 136 2.05 7.00 12.96
CA ARG A 136 1.88 8.00 11.89
C ARG A 136 2.33 7.39 10.58
N PRO A 137 1.57 6.42 10.04
CA PRO A 137 1.97 5.65 8.87
C PRO A 137 2.27 6.54 7.66
N GLU A 138 1.61 7.70 7.55
CA GLU A 138 1.84 8.72 6.52
C GLU A 138 3.24 9.34 6.54
N GLN A 139 3.99 9.19 7.65
CA GLN A 139 5.38 9.63 7.79
C GLN A 139 6.39 8.54 7.46
N THR A 140 5.94 7.33 7.14
CA THR A 140 6.81 6.22 6.71
C THR A 140 7.51 6.61 5.42
N ARG A 141 8.84 6.42 5.39
CA ARG A 141 9.70 6.88 4.29
C ARG A 141 10.96 6.05 4.19
N TYR A 142 11.60 6.07 3.03
CA TYR A 142 12.94 5.53 2.89
C TYR A 142 14.01 6.52 3.31
N VAL A 143 15.03 6.03 4.02
CA VAL A 143 16.20 6.81 4.45
C VAL A 143 17.49 6.13 4.01
N HIS A 144 18.52 6.92 3.71
CA HIS A 144 19.85 6.39 3.39
C HIS A 144 20.67 6.17 4.68
N LYS A 145 20.91 4.92 5.08
CA LYS A 145 21.51 4.58 6.40
C LYS A 145 22.90 5.18 6.60
N ASN A 146 23.79 5.00 5.62
CA ASN A 146 25.22 5.31 5.71
C ASN A 146 25.63 6.46 4.78
N CYS A 147 24.86 7.54 4.76
CA CYS A 147 25.17 8.70 3.95
C CYS A 147 26.39 9.46 4.51
N ASN A 148 27.36 9.74 3.65
CA ASN A 148 28.57 10.51 3.97
C ASN A 148 28.34 12.04 4.07
N LYS A 149 27.18 12.54 3.62
CA LYS A 149 26.87 13.98 3.56
C LYS A 149 25.81 14.45 4.57
N ALA A 150 25.01 13.54 5.12
CA ALA A 150 23.94 13.88 6.06
C ALA A 150 23.57 12.67 6.93
N ARG A 151 23.02 12.91 8.12
CA ARG A 151 22.53 11.83 8.99
C ARG A 151 21.17 11.34 8.49
N ARG A 152 21.12 10.10 7.98
CA ARG A 152 19.89 9.40 7.55
C ARG A 152 18.93 10.27 6.72
N PRO A 153 19.38 10.90 5.61
CA PRO A 153 18.51 11.74 4.81
C PRO A 153 17.40 10.89 4.16
N THR A 154 16.22 11.49 4.02
CA THR A 154 15.13 10.93 3.23
C THR A 154 15.55 10.79 1.78
N VAL A 155 15.25 9.65 1.18
CA VAL A 155 15.50 9.41 -0.25
C VAL A 155 14.23 9.58 -1.05
N VAL A 156 14.38 9.92 -2.31
CA VAL A 156 13.26 10.15 -3.22
C VAL A 156 13.23 9.07 -4.29
N PRO A 157 12.05 8.61 -4.73
CA PRO A 157 11.96 7.71 -5.86
C PRO A 157 12.50 8.37 -7.12
N ALA A 158 13.37 7.67 -7.84
CA ALA A 158 13.82 8.08 -9.16
C ALA A 158 12.71 7.78 -10.19
N ARG A 159 11.87 8.80 -10.47
CA ARG A 159 10.81 8.72 -11.48
C ARG A 159 11.42 9.12 -12.85
N PHE A 160 11.31 8.23 -13.83
CA PHE A 160 11.67 8.40 -15.26
C PHE A 160 12.90 9.28 -15.53
N LEU A 161 14.06 8.64 -15.71
CA LEU A 161 15.22 9.29 -16.34
C LEU A 161 14.96 9.30 -17.85
N VAL A 162 14.79 10.49 -18.42
CA VAL A 162 14.84 10.72 -19.88
C VAL A 162 16.20 11.27 -20.24
#